data_AF-A0A060YLG7-F1
#
_entry.id   AF-A0A060YLG7-F1
#
_cell.length_a   1.000
_cell.length_b   1.000
_cell.length_c   1.000
_cell.angle_alpha   90.00
_cell.angle_beta   90.00
_cell.angle_gamma   90.00
#
_symmetry.space_group_name_H-M   'P 1'
#
loop_
_entity.id
_entity.type
_entity.pdbx_description
1 polymer ?
#
loop_
_entity_poly.entity_id
_entity_poly.type
_entity_poly.pdbx_seq_one_letter_code
_entity_poly.pdbx_strand_id
1 'polypeptide(L)'
;MCRDQCLAPRLPAYRQKLKQEAPALRSVQRWSDQSDSTLQDCFHHVDWDMFRIASDNNIDEYADSVSEFIRTCVEDVVPIATIKTFPNQKPWIDGSIRVKLKARTTAFNQGKVTRNMTKYKQCNYSLRKAIKQAKRQYRDKVESQFNGSDTRGMWQGLQSITDYKKKPAPSRTRMSCSQAD
;
A
#
# COMPACT_ATOMS: atom_id res chain seq x y z
N MET A 1 -4.80 -19.07 -57.87
CA MET A 1 -5.63 -18.31 -56.90
C MET A 1 -4.86 -18.20 -55.58
N CYS A 2 -4.11 -17.12 -55.41
CA CYS A 2 -3.45 -16.82 -54.13
C CYS A 2 -4.51 -16.26 -53.18
N ARG A 3 -4.81 -16.98 -52.08
CA ARG A 3 -5.59 -16.41 -50.98
C ARG A 3 -4.61 -15.75 -50.03
N ASP A 4 -4.57 -14.43 -50.04
CA ASP A 4 -3.93 -13.62 -49.02
C ASP A 4 -4.58 -13.92 -47.67
N GLN A 5 -3.94 -14.78 -46.87
CA GLN A 5 -4.21 -14.84 -45.44
C GLN A 5 -3.64 -13.57 -44.82
N CYS A 6 -4.48 -12.54 -44.74
CA CYS A 6 -4.21 -11.34 -43.94
C CYS A 6 -3.99 -11.76 -42.48
N LEU A 7 -2.73 -11.93 -42.09
CA LEU A 7 -2.31 -11.97 -40.70
C LEU A 7 -2.62 -10.61 -40.08
N ALA A 8 -3.82 -10.45 -39.53
CA ALA A 8 -4.15 -9.32 -38.70
C ALA A 8 -3.09 -9.21 -37.59
N PRO A 9 -2.38 -8.07 -37.44
CA PRO A 9 -1.43 -7.88 -36.37
C PRO A 9 -2.14 -8.09 -35.03
N ARG A 10 -1.79 -9.15 -34.30
CA ARG A 10 -2.23 -9.33 -32.92
C ARG A 10 -1.60 -8.20 -32.12
N LEU A 11 -2.36 -7.13 -31.90
CA LEU A 11 -1.95 -6.08 -30.99
C LEU A 11 -1.63 -6.74 -29.65
N PRO A 12 -0.44 -6.51 -29.07
CA PRO A 12 -0.10 -7.09 -27.78
C PRO A 12 -1.18 -6.66 -26.78
N ALA A 13 -1.80 -7.62 -26.10
CA ALA A 13 -2.79 -7.41 -25.04
C ALA A 13 -2.13 -6.89 -23.75
N TYR A 14 -1.14 -6.02 -23.90
CA TYR A 14 -0.34 -5.45 -22.85
C TYR A 14 -0.95 -4.11 -22.43
N ARG A 15 -1.34 -4.00 -21.16
CA ARG A 15 -1.63 -2.71 -20.52
C ARG A 15 -0.41 -2.29 -19.72
N GLN A 16 0.17 -1.15 -20.06
CA GLN A 16 1.28 -0.55 -19.32
C GLN A 16 0.90 -0.38 -17.84
N LYS A 17 1.82 -0.65 -16.89
CA LYS A 17 1.60 -0.48 -15.43
C LYS A 17 0.97 0.85 -15.04
N LEU A 18 1.18 1.89 -15.86
CA LEU A 18 0.60 3.21 -15.69
C LEU A 18 -0.93 3.25 -15.89
N LYS A 19 -1.51 2.29 -16.61
CA LYS A 19 -2.93 2.19 -16.98
C LYS A 19 -3.56 0.89 -16.45
N GLN A 20 -3.53 0.62 -15.13
CA GLN A 20 -4.35 -0.45 -14.58
C GLN A 20 -4.71 -0.32 -13.10
N GLU A 21 -5.91 -0.84 -12.81
CA GLU A 21 -6.71 -0.87 -11.57
C GLU A 21 -7.27 0.47 -11.07
N ALA A 22 -8.60 0.49 -10.90
CA ALA A 22 -9.28 1.60 -10.26
C ALA A 22 -8.74 1.75 -8.82
N PRO A 23 -8.51 2.98 -8.34
CA PRO A 23 -8.01 3.18 -7.00
C PRO A 23 -8.98 2.54 -5.99
N ALA A 24 -8.45 1.69 -5.11
CA ALA A 24 -9.25 1.02 -4.10
C ALA A 24 -9.50 1.97 -2.93
N LEU A 25 -10.77 2.08 -2.53
CA LEU A 25 -11.14 2.74 -1.29
C LEU A 25 -10.92 1.76 -0.14
N ARG A 26 -10.25 2.21 0.92
CA ARG A 26 -10.07 1.45 2.16
C ARG A 26 -10.47 2.33 3.33
N SER A 27 -11.27 1.79 4.23
CA SER A 27 -11.57 2.40 5.52
C SER A 27 -10.40 2.12 6.46
N VAL A 28 -9.84 3.17 7.06
CA VAL A 28 -8.72 3.07 8.00
C VAL A 28 -9.00 3.96 9.20
N GLN A 29 -8.72 3.44 10.40
CA GLN A 29 -8.76 4.23 11.64
C GLN A 29 -7.73 5.36 11.57
N ARG A 30 -8.19 6.60 11.77
CA ARG A 30 -7.35 7.79 11.67
C ARG A 30 -6.91 8.25 13.06
N TRP A 31 -5.76 7.75 13.48
CA TRP A 31 -5.07 8.20 14.68
C TRP A 31 -4.56 9.64 14.52
N SER A 32 -4.69 10.41 15.59
CA SER A 32 -4.27 11.80 15.70
C SER A 32 -3.82 12.08 17.13
N ASP A 33 -2.97 13.09 17.32
CA ASP A 33 -2.51 13.48 18.66
C ASP A 33 -3.68 13.76 19.62
N GLN A 34 -4.81 14.26 19.08
CA GLN A 34 -6.03 14.50 19.85
C GLN A 34 -6.72 13.20 20.29
N SER A 35 -6.91 12.24 19.37
CA SER A 35 -7.52 10.95 19.70
C SER A 35 -6.65 10.16 20.68
N ASP A 36 -5.33 10.26 20.54
CA ASP A 36 -4.36 9.61 21.43
C ASP A 36 -4.48 10.18 22.84
N SER A 37 -4.50 11.52 22.97
CA SER A 37 -4.67 12.19 24.27
C SER A 37 -6.02 11.85 24.91
N THR A 38 -7.11 11.88 24.15
CA THR A 38 -8.45 11.57 24.68
C THR A 38 -8.54 10.12 25.16
N LEU A 39 -7.99 9.16 24.42
CA LEU A 39 -7.95 7.76 24.88
C LEU A 39 -7.09 7.59 26.14
N GLN A 40 -5.94 8.27 26.18
CA GLN A 40 -5.06 8.24 27.35
C GLN A 40 -5.78 8.77 28.60
N ASP A 41 -6.48 9.90 28.49
CA ASP A 41 -7.27 10.46 29.58
C ASP A 41 -8.40 9.51 30.00
N CYS A 42 -9.14 8.93 29.04
CA CYS A 42 -10.16 7.92 29.33
C CYS A 42 -9.59 6.75 30.15
N PHE A 43 -8.46 6.18 29.74
CA PHE A 43 -7.88 5.03 30.43
C PHE A 43 -7.25 5.36 31.79
N HIS A 44 -6.82 6.61 32.01
CA HIS A 44 -6.35 7.06 33.32
C HIS A 44 -7.46 7.17 34.37
N HIS A 45 -8.69 7.43 33.94
CA HIS A 45 -9.84 7.62 34.83
C HIS A 45 -10.68 6.35 35.04
N VAL A 46 -10.39 5.28 34.29
CA VAL A 46 -11.11 4.02 34.39
C VAL A 46 -10.68 3.25 35.64
N ASP A 47 -11.65 2.84 36.43
CA ASP A 47 -11.44 1.92 37.54
C ASP A 47 -11.31 0.48 37.02
N TRP A 48 -10.07 0.01 36.89
CA TRP A 48 -9.76 -1.34 36.43
C TRP A 48 -10.12 -2.43 37.46
N ASP A 49 -10.25 -2.08 38.75
CA ASP A 49 -10.64 -3.03 39.79
C ASP A 49 -12.12 -3.41 39.65
N MET A 50 -12.97 -2.49 39.14
CA MET A 50 -14.37 -2.77 38.84
C MET A 50 -14.53 -3.98 37.89
N PHE A 51 -13.72 -4.06 36.83
CA PHE A 51 -13.76 -5.19 35.89
C PHE A 51 -13.34 -6.51 36.54
N ARG A 52 -12.41 -6.46 37.50
CA ARG A 52 -11.94 -7.65 38.24
C ARG A 52 -13.01 -8.17 39.20
N ILE A 53 -13.71 -7.26 39.87
CA ILE A 53 -14.82 -7.60 40.76
C ILE A 53 -16.00 -8.16 39.95
N ALA A 54 -16.33 -7.54 38.81
CA ALA A 54 -17.44 -7.97 37.96
C ALA A 54 -17.22 -9.32 37.26
N SER A 55 -15.97 -9.76 37.13
CA SER A 55 -15.60 -11.04 36.52
C SER A 55 -15.41 -12.17 37.55
N ASP A 56 -15.73 -11.96 38.83
CA ASP A 56 -15.56 -12.96 39.90
C ASP A 56 -14.15 -13.61 39.94
N ASN A 57 -13.10 -12.87 39.55
CA ASN A 57 -11.72 -13.33 39.35
C ASN A 57 -11.54 -14.39 38.23
N ASN A 58 -12.50 -14.56 37.34
CA ASN A 58 -12.33 -15.29 36.09
C ASN A 58 -11.49 -14.46 35.11
N ILE A 59 -10.30 -14.98 34.80
CA ILE A 59 -9.33 -14.29 33.95
C ILE A 59 -9.81 -14.11 32.51
N ASP A 60 -10.59 -15.06 31.99
CA ASP A 60 -11.08 -15.03 30.61
C ASP A 60 -12.17 -13.96 30.48
N GLU A 61 -13.12 -13.92 31.43
CA GLU A 61 -14.18 -12.91 31.46
C GLU A 61 -13.64 -11.50 31.71
N TYR A 62 -12.60 -11.37 32.55
CA TYR A 62 -11.90 -10.10 32.74
C TYR A 62 -11.24 -9.62 31.44
N ALA A 63 -10.53 -10.50 30.74
CA ALA A 63 -9.84 -10.17 29.50
C ALA A 63 -10.82 -9.77 28.38
N ASP A 64 -11.95 -10.46 28.27
CA ASP A 64 -13.01 -10.15 27.31
C ASP A 64 -13.66 -8.79 27.61
N SER A 65 -14.02 -8.55 28.88
CA SER A 65 -14.65 -7.31 29.31
C SER A 65 -13.74 -6.09 29.10
N VAL A 66 -12.46 -6.21 29.45
CA VAL A 66 -11.46 -5.16 29.22
C VAL A 66 -11.24 -4.94 27.72
N SER A 67 -11.14 -6.00 26.93
CA SER A 67 -10.95 -5.90 25.48
C SER A 67 -12.15 -5.25 24.79
N GLU A 68 -13.37 -5.57 25.21
CA GLU A 68 -14.59 -4.96 24.68
C GLU A 68 -14.71 -3.49 25.06
N PHE A 69 -14.35 -3.14 26.31
CA PHE A 69 -14.29 -1.75 26.74
C PHE A 69 -13.29 -0.94 25.91
N ILE A 70 -12.05 -1.43 25.77
CA ILE A 70 -11.01 -0.76 24.96
C ILE A 70 -11.47 -0.63 23.51
N ARG A 71 -12.08 -1.66 22.92
CA ARG A 71 -12.62 -1.62 21.56
C ARG A 71 -13.65 -0.51 21.42
N THR A 72 -14.59 -0.41 22.36
CA THR A 72 -15.64 0.61 22.36
C THR A 72 -15.05 2.01 22.46
N CYS A 73 -14.10 2.24 23.38
CA CYS A 73 -13.41 3.53 23.48
C CYS A 73 -12.69 3.91 22.19
N VAL A 74 -12.01 2.95 21.55
CA VAL A 74 -11.31 3.19 20.27
C VAL A 74 -12.30 3.51 19.15
N GLU A 75 -13.45 2.81 19.08
CA GLU A 75 -14.49 3.08 18.08
C GLU A 75 -15.14 4.45 18.27
N ASP A 76 -15.32 4.91 19.51
CA ASP A 76 -15.91 6.20 19.83
C ASP A 76 -14.95 7.37 19.58
N VAL A 77 -13.67 7.21 19.93
CA VAL A 77 -12.68 8.30 19.88
C VAL A 77 -11.97 8.38 18.53
N VAL A 78 -11.71 7.24 17.85
CA VAL A 78 -10.89 7.20 16.64
C VAL A 78 -11.78 7.21 15.39
N PRO A 79 -11.84 8.32 14.63
CA PRO A 79 -12.69 8.38 13.45
C PRO A 79 -12.18 7.45 12.34
N ILE A 80 -13.13 6.79 11.66
CA ILE A 80 -12.85 6.01 10.46
C ILE A 80 -12.71 6.96 9.27
N ALA A 81 -11.55 6.92 8.61
CA ALA A 81 -11.29 7.70 7.41
C ALA A 81 -11.20 6.80 6.17
N THR A 82 -11.88 7.20 5.10
CA THR A 82 -11.76 6.54 3.80
C THR A 82 -10.54 7.07 3.07
N ILE A 83 -9.55 6.20 2.85
CA ILE A 83 -8.35 6.53 2.06
C ILE A 83 -8.45 5.89 0.67
N LYS A 84 -8.07 6.67 -0.34
CA LYS A 84 -7.95 6.21 -1.73
C LYS A 84 -6.56 5.67 -1.96
N THR A 85 -6.43 4.35 -2.04
CA THR A 85 -5.16 3.68 -2.33
C THR A 85 -5.02 3.46 -3.83
N PHE A 86 -3.91 3.94 -4.38
CA PHE A 86 -3.61 3.77 -5.79
C PHE A 86 -2.72 2.54 -5.95
N PRO A 87 -3.11 1.54 -6.75
CA PRO A 87 -2.32 0.33 -6.98
C PRO A 87 -0.98 0.63 -7.67
N ASN A 88 -0.86 1.80 -8.30
CA ASN A 88 0.37 2.29 -8.92
C ASN A 88 1.33 2.96 -7.90
N GLN A 89 1.81 2.18 -6.92
CA GLN A 89 2.97 2.63 -6.16
C GLN A 89 4.18 2.67 -7.09
N LYS A 90 4.67 3.89 -7.34
CA LYS A 90 5.85 4.12 -8.16
C LYS A 90 7.02 3.26 -7.63
N PRO A 91 7.68 2.42 -8.45
CA PRO A 91 8.74 1.51 -8.00
C PRO A 91 9.93 2.20 -7.33
N TRP A 92 10.15 3.48 -7.62
CA TRP A 92 11.20 4.31 -7.02
C TRP A 92 10.77 5.01 -5.71
N ILE A 93 9.59 4.69 -5.16
CA ILE A 93 9.18 5.15 -3.82
C ILE A 93 9.54 4.06 -2.80
N ASP A 94 10.73 4.19 -2.22
CA ASP A 94 11.23 3.33 -1.15
C ASP A 94 10.80 3.86 0.25
N GLY A 95 11.29 3.22 1.32
CA GLY A 95 11.09 3.70 2.69
C GLY A 95 11.71 5.08 2.96
N SER A 96 12.88 5.36 2.37
CA SER A 96 13.60 6.62 2.59
C SER A 96 12.84 7.84 2.04
N ILE A 97 12.21 7.69 0.86
CA ILE A 97 11.35 8.71 0.25
C ILE A 97 10.07 8.90 1.07
N ARG A 98 9.49 7.83 1.64
CA ARG A 98 8.31 7.93 2.52
C ARG A 98 8.63 8.71 3.80
N VAL A 99 9.78 8.46 4.42
CA VAL A 99 10.25 9.24 5.58
C VAL A 99 10.38 10.72 5.22
N LYS A 100 10.99 11.05 4.07
CA LYS A 100 11.11 12.45 3.60
C LYS A 100 9.76 13.10 3.28
N LEU A 101 8.81 12.34 2.73
CA LEU A 101 7.44 12.81 2.52
C LEU A 101 6.76 13.16 3.85
N LYS A 102 6.85 12.26 4.84
CA LYS A 102 6.33 12.51 6.21
C LYS A 102 6.98 13.75 6.82
N ALA A 103 8.31 13.84 6.82
CA ALA A 103 9.05 14.98 7.36
C ALA A 103 8.64 16.32 6.71
N ARG A 104 8.44 16.35 5.39
CA ARG A 104 7.93 17.54 4.68
C ARG A 104 6.52 17.90 5.15
N THR A 105 5.61 16.93 5.26
CA THR A 105 4.23 17.17 5.72
C THR A 105 4.21 17.70 7.16
N THR A 106 4.99 17.10 8.07
CA THR A 106 5.14 17.60 9.45
C THR A 106 5.69 19.02 9.48
N ALA A 107 6.74 19.31 8.71
CA ALA A 107 7.33 20.65 8.64
C ALA A 107 6.36 21.69 8.06
N PHE A 108 5.48 21.28 7.12
CA PHE A 108 4.43 22.15 6.59
C PHE A 108 3.39 22.50 7.66
N ASN A 109 2.89 21.49 8.39
CA ASN A 109 1.91 21.69 9.45
C ASN A 109 2.48 22.56 10.58
N GLN A 110 3.71 22.29 11.02
CA GLN A 110 4.41 23.15 11.99
C GLN A 110 4.63 24.57 11.47
N GLY A 111 4.99 24.71 10.19
CA GLY A 111 5.17 26.01 9.54
C GLY A 111 3.88 26.83 9.46
N LYS A 112 2.71 26.17 9.33
CA LYS A 112 1.41 26.85 9.41
C LYS A 112 1.13 27.40 10.81
N VAL A 113 1.45 26.63 11.86
CA VAL A 113 1.24 27.05 13.26
C VAL A 113 2.20 28.18 13.65
N THR A 114 3.49 28.00 13.36
CA THR A 114 4.57 28.94 13.75
C THR A 114 4.73 30.14 12.80
N ARG A 115 3.99 30.17 11.69
CA ARG A 115 4.16 31.11 10.56
C ARG A 115 5.59 31.14 9.95
N ASN A 116 6.44 30.16 10.25
CA ASN A 116 7.80 30.04 9.71
C ASN A 116 7.93 28.83 8.77
N MET A 117 8.17 29.08 7.49
CA MET A 117 8.21 28.04 6.45
C MET A 117 9.62 27.52 6.13
N THR A 118 10.66 27.91 6.89
CA THR A 118 12.06 27.61 6.57
C THR A 118 12.36 26.12 6.58
N LYS A 119 11.93 25.41 7.63
CA LYS A 119 12.08 23.95 7.74
C LYS A 119 11.37 23.23 6.59
N TYR A 120 10.17 23.67 6.22
CA TYR A 120 9.46 23.12 5.07
C TYR A 120 10.25 23.26 3.77
N LYS A 121 10.83 24.45 3.50
CA LYS A 121 11.65 24.67 2.30
C LYS A 121 12.84 23.71 2.24
N GLN A 122 13.53 23.51 3.37
CA GLN A 122 14.65 22.58 3.49
C GLN A 122 14.22 21.13 3.26
N CYS A 123 13.16 20.66 3.93
CA CYS A 123 12.61 19.32 3.74
C CYS A 123 12.13 19.09 2.30
N ASN A 124 11.48 20.08 1.70
CA ASN A 124 10.99 20.01 0.32
C ASN A 124 12.15 19.91 -0.69
N TYR A 125 13.21 20.68 -0.50
CA TYR A 125 14.41 20.60 -1.33
C TYR A 125 15.09 19.23 -1.22
N SER A 126 15.31 18.74 0.01
CA SER A 126 15.86 17.40 0.27
C SER A 126 15.02 16.29 -0.36
N LEU A 127 13.70 16.38 -0.25
CA LEU A 127 12.77 15.45 -0.87
C LEU A 127 12.90 15.46 -2.40
N ARG A 128 12.92 16.64 -3.04
CA ARG A 128 13.07 16.76 -4.50
C ARG A 128 14.37 16.13 -4.98
N LYS A 129 15.48 16.37 -4.28
CA LYS A 129 16.79 15.76 -4.59
C LYS A 129 16.74 14.24 -4.46
N ALA A 130 16.16 13.72 -3.38
CA ALA A 130 16.01 12.29 -3.16
C ALA A 130 15.13 11.63 -4.23
N ILE A 131 13.99 12.24 -4.60
CA ILE A 131 13.12 11.73 -5.68
C ILE A 131 13.87 11.70 -7.01
N LYS A 132 14.65 12.73 -7.34
CA LYS A 132 15.44 12.76 -8.58
C LYS A 132 16.45 11.62 -8.61
N GLN A 133 17.12 11.37 -7.48
CA GLN A 133 18.08 10.28 -7.34
C GLN A 133 17.42 8.90 -7.43
N ALA A 134 16.32 8.68 -6.71
CA ALA A 134 15.61 7.40 -6.72
C ALA A 134 15.06 7.05 -8.10
N LYS A 135 14.54 8.04 -8.83
CA LYS A 135 14.14 7.87 -10.24
C LYS A 135 15.31 7.48 -11.13
N ARG A 136 16.47 8.11 -10.94
CA ARG A 136 17.68 7.78 -11.70
C ARG A 136 18.12 6.34 -11.42
N GLN A 137 18.27 5.97 -10.16
CA GLN A 137 18.65 4.61 -9.76
C GLN A 137 17.70 3.55 -10.31
N TYR A 138 16.38 3.83 -10.30
CA TYR A 138 15.42 2.92 -10.90
C TYR A 138 15.61 2.79 -12.42
N ARG A 139 15.81 3.90 -13.13
CA ARG A 139 16.13 3.85 -14.57
C ARG A 139 17.40 3.07 -14.84
N ASP A 140 18.49 3.40 -14.16
CA ASP A 140 19.79 2.74 -14.32
C ASP A 140 19.65 1.22 -14.07
N LYS A 141 18.87 0.82 -13.05
CA LYS A 141 18.55 -0.59 -12.77
C LYS A 141 17.79 -1.25 -13.91
N VAL A 142 16.74 -0.61 -14.42
CA VAL A 142 15.94 -1.16 -15.53
C VAL A 142 16.77 -1.26 -16.81
N GLU A 143 17.53 -0.22 -17.15
CA GLU A 143 18.40 -0.18 -18.33
C GLU A 143 19.51 -1.24 -18.26
N SER A 144 20.07 -1.50 -17.07
CA SER A 144 21.12 -2.52 -16.89
C SER A 144 20.67 -3.92 -17.29
N GLN A 145 19.36 -4.22 -17.22
CA GLN A 145 18.78 -5.50 -17.63
C GLN A 145 18.76 -5.72 -19.15
N PHE A 146 19.00 -4.67 -19.94
CA PHE A 146 19.00 -4.71 -21.41
C PHE A 146 20.39 -4.61 -22.03
N ASN A 147 21.42 -4.32 -21.24
CA ASN A 147 22.78 -4.07 -21.73
C ASN A 147 23.65 -5.34 -21.80
N GLY A 148 23.12 -6.51 -21.43
CA GLY A 148 23.85 -7.79 -21.42
C GLY A 148 23.28 -8.82 -22.38
N SER A 149 24.00 -9.94 -22.55
CA SER A 149 23.54 -11.11 -23.32
C SER A 149 22.61 -12.05 -22.52
N ASP A 150 22.31 -11.72 -21.26
CA ASP A 150 21.42 -12.51 -20.41
C ASP A 150 19.94 -12.31 -20.80
N THR A 151 19.45 -13.21 -21.64
CA THR A 151 18.05 -13.26 -22.05
C THR A 151 17.09 -13.37 -20.87
N ARG A 152 17.47 -14.02 -19.76
CA ARG A 152 16.63 -14.13 -18.56
C ARG A 152 16.47 -12.78 -17.87
N GLY A 153 17.56 -12.04 -17.70
CA GLY A 153 17.57 -10.67 -17.18
C GLY A 153 16.71 -9.72 -18.03
N MET A 154 16.79 -9.82 -19.36
CA MET A 154 15.95 -9.04 -20.27
C MET A 154 14.46 -9.32 -20.06
N TRP A 155 14.07 -10.60 -19.94
CA TRP A 155 12.68 -10.99 -19.66
C TRP A 155 12.19 -10.49 -18.29
N GLN A 156 13.05 -10.47 -17.27
CA GLN A 156 12.72 -9.88 -15.97
C GLN A 156 12.52 -8.36 -16.05
N GLY A 157 13.32 -7.66 -16.88
CA GLY A 157 13.16 -6.23 -17.13
C GLY A 157 11.86 -5.92 -17.86
N LEU A 158 11.53 -6.68 -18.90
CA LEU A 158 10.24 -6.61 -19.57
C LEU A 158 9.10 -6.84 -18.59
N GLN A 159 9.17 -7.86 -17.73
CA GLN A 159 8.13 -8.11 -16.73
C GLN A 159 7.98 -6.94 -15.73
N SER A 160 9.09 -6.34 -15.32
CA SER A 160 9.12 -5.19 -14.38
C SER A 160 8.50 -3.92 -14.96
N ILE A 161 8.55 -3.75 -16.29
CA ILE A 161 7.92 -2.63 -17.01
C ILE A 161 6.47 -2.96 -17.37
N THR A 162 6.16 -4.23 -17.61
CA THR A 162 4.92 -4.64 -18.28
C THR A 162 3.85 -5.25 -17.39
N ASP A 163 4.11 -5.45 -16.09
CA ASP A 163 3.17 -6.12 -15.17
C ASP A 163 2.72 -7.51 -15.67
N TYR A 164 3.43 -8.07 -16.65
CA TYR A 164 3.02 -9.32 -17.27
C TYR A 164 3.01 -10.44 -16.23
N LYS A 165 1.81 -10.83 -15.82
CA LYS A 165 1.56 -12.04 -15.04
C LYS A 165 1.22 -13.14 -16.01
N LYS A 166 2.00 -14.22 -15.98
CA LYS A 166 1.71 -15.43 -16.76
C LYS A 166 0.32 -15.90 -16.34
N LYS A 167 -0.65 -15.93 -17.26
CA LYS A 167 -1.97 -16.49 -16.95
C LYS A 167 -1.78 -17.94 -16.54
N PRO A 168 -2.42 -18.42 -15.45
CA PRO A 168 -2.42 -19.85 -15.17
C PRO A 168 -2.98 -20.55 -16.41
N ALA A 169 -2.26 -21.58 -16.87
CA ALA A 169 -2.74 -22.39 -17.99
C ALA A 169 -4.12 -22.94 -17.61
N PRO A 170 -5.10 -22.95 -18.53
CA PRO A 170 -6.36 -23.63 -18.26
C PRO A 170 -6.01 -25.08 -17.90
N SER A 171 -6.40 -25.51 -16.71
CA SER A 171 -6.31 -26.90 -16.31
C SER A 171 -6.98 -27.70 -17.42
N ARG A 172 -6.22 -28.60 -18.06
CA ARG A 172 -6.80 -29.58 -18.98
C ARG A 172 -7.72 -30.46 -18.13
N THR A 173 -9.00 -30.12 -18.07
CA THR A 173 -10.04 -31.06 -17.68
C THR A 173 -9.93 -32.21 -18.68
N ARG A 174 -9.41 -33.35 -18.22
CA ARG A 174 -9.50 -34.61 -18.96
C ARG A 174 -10.99 -34.84 -19.20
N MET A 175 -11.44 -34.72 -20.44
CA MET A 175 -12.72 -35.30 -20.83
C MET A 175 -12.56 -36.82 -20.71
N SER A 176 -13.28 -37.43 -19.78
CA SER A 176 -13.47 -38.87 -19.76
C SER A 176 -14.40 -39.20 -20.91
N CYS A 177 -13.94 -40.01 -21.86
CA CYS A 177 -14.76 -40.54 -22.94
C CYS A 177 -15.54 -41.72 -22.36
N SER A 178 -16.85 -41.56 -22.17
CA SER A 178 -17.74 -42.67 -21.81
C SER A 178 -17.91 -43.56 -23.04
N GLN A 179 -17.47 -44.81 -22.94
CA GLN A 179 -17.83 -45.84 -23.91
C GLN A 179 -19.34 -46.12 -23.77
N ALA A 180 -20.03 -46.13 -24.92
CA ALA A 180 -21.40 -46.59 -25.03
C ALA A 180 -21.38 -48.10 -25.26
N ASP A 181 -22.14 -48.83 -24.45
CA ASP A 181 -22.64 -50.17 -24.75
C ASP A 181 -24.00 -50.07 -25.47
#